data_AF-A0AAD3H9V6-F1
#
_entry.id   AF-A0AAD3H9V6-F1
#
_cell.length_a   1.000
_cell.length_b   1.000
_cell.length_c   1.000
_cell.angle_alpha   90.00
_cell.angle_beta   90.00
_cell.angle_gamma   90.00
#
_symmetry.space_group_name_H-M   'P 1'
#
loop_
_entity.id
_entity.type
_entity.pdbx_description
1 polymer ?
#
loop_
_entity_poly.entity_id
_entity_poly.type
_entity_poly.pdbx_seq_one_letter_code
_entity_poly.pdbx_strand_id
1 'polypeptide(L)'
;MKLTVASVLLASLSVSHSFVIPHKNGIVTSSSSTLLKSGYLDSLSNQGQPQQTPPPSYSPPPPAVPQPPAAYQQTPPPPAVQSVAPVVPPPVQTQPVQTQPTPVAVAGTADPTQAISTLQQSQTLTVDKIAAAIPDLSPKTDLSFQNASIDNSPASLDGRDAPGPANIAWLANVNVDSKLSSLTIFNGPLTSVPHLLSRVVVKDSMMEFTLDFRPRAYGAYELKDAAGNYPGPDTLGRAAFEYSGNRKEFESDFGTEMVVNDIQAFCNSLEGATVNTTPDNEFEQKTTGPLYHCITMPCTAGNVEAVKNIREKIANYWLQWALEEDHDHRPGAPINSQYVYDTKFRQNAFAALLPVYQGVFGTEDGKSLALAESGPLDEAYVGGGS
;
A
#
# COMPACT_ATOMS: atom_id res chain seq x y z
N MET A 1 -38.90 -52.22 24.22
CA MET A 1 -38.51 -50.80 24.07
C MET A 1 -38.43 -50.49 22.59
N LYS A 2 -39.40 -49.72 22.06
CA LYS A 2 -39.42 -49.21 20.68
C LYS A 2 -38.98 -47.74 20.76
N LEU A 3 -37.91 -47.37 20.06
CA LEU A 3 -37.57 -45.96 19.86
C LEU A 3 -38.02 -45.54 18.46
N THR A 4 -38.89 -44.55 18.42
CA THR A 4 -39.42 -43.90 17.22
C THR A 4 -38.48 -42.75 16.86
N VAL A 5 -38.03 -42.70 15.60
CA VAL A 5 -37.25 -41.58 15.05
C VAL A 5 -38.23 -40.52 14.53
N ALA A 6 -38.20 -39.32 15.13
CA ALA A 6 -38.93 -38.16 14.63
C ALA A 6 -37.99 -37.32 13.75
N SER A 7 -38.35 -37.17 12.48
CA SER A 7 -37.71 -36.23 11.55
C SER A 7 -38.31 -34.84 11.74
N VAL A 8 -37.47 -33.84 12.02
CA VAL A 8 -37.89 -32.43 12.04
C VAL A 8 -37.57 -31.83 10.68
N LEU A 9 -38.62 -31.50 9.92
CA LEU A 9 -38.56 -30.68 8.72
C LEU A 9 -38.50 -29.20 9.16
N LEU A 10 -37.38 -28.51 8.94
CA LEU A 10 -37.34 -27.05 9.02
C LEU A 10 -37.74 -26.48 7.65
N ALA A 11 -38.96 -25.95 7.56
CA ALA A 11 -39.38 -25.13 6.43
C ALA A 11 -38.96 -23.68 6.68
N SER A 12 -38.07 -23.14 5.85
CA SER A 12 -37.74 -21.71 5.85
C SER A 12 -38.86 -20.93 5.18
N LEU A 13 -39.66 -20.21 5.97
CA LEU A 13 -40.58 -19.19 5.49
C LEU A 13 -39.78 -17.92 5.14
N SER A 14 -39.62 -17.62 3.85
CA SER A 14 -39.19 -16.27 3.43
C SER A 14 -40.40 -15.34 3.47
N VAL A 15 -40.39 -14.38 4.39
CA VAL A 15 -41.38 -13.29 4.42
C VAL A 15 -40.86 -12.15 3.54
N SER A 16 -41.38 -12.08 2.32
CA SER A 16 -41.12 -10.96 1.40
C SER A 16 -41.86 -9.71 1.87
N HIS A 17 -41.17 -8.77 2.50
CA HIS A 17 -41.73 -7.43 2.76
C HIS A 17 -41.67 -6.62 1.46
N SER A 18 -42.84 -6.38 0.86
CA SER A 18 -42.98 -5.44 -0.26
C SER A 18 -43.24 -4.05 0.30
N PHE A 19 -42.27 -3.14 0.14
CA PHE A 19 -42.49 -1.71 0.38
C PHE A 19 -43.09 -1.10 -0.89
N VAL A 20 -44.29 -0.51 -0.77
CA VAL A 20 -44.93 0.27 -1.83
C VAL A 20 -44.69 1.75 -1.53
N ILE A 21 -43.85 2.41 -2.32
CA ILE A 21 -43.73 3.88 -2.32
C ILE A 21 -44.62 4.41 -3.45
N PRO A 22 -45.62 5.27 -3.17
CA PRO A 22 -46.46 5.83 -4.22
C PRO A 22 -45.73 6.95 -4.94
N HIS A 23 -45.35 6.74 -6.20
CA HIS A 23 -45.04 7.81 -7.15
C HIS A 23 -46.19 7.99 -8.14
N LYS A 24 -46.59 9.25 -8.34
CA LYS A 24 -47.48 9.66 -9.42
C LYS A 24 -46.79 9.35 -10.75
N ASN A 25 -47.46 8.54 -11.57
CA ASN A 25 -47.16 8.15 -12.96
C ASN A 25 -46.48 6.78 -13.11
N GLY A 26 -47.32 5.76 -13.32
CA GLY A 26 -46.98 4.56 -14.11
C GLY A 26 -46.36 3.39 -13.36
N ILE A 27 -47.01 2.23 -13.45
CA ILE A 27 -46.47 0.94 -13.02
C ILE A 27 -45.63 0.37 -14.17
N VAL A 28 -44.34 0.16 -13.95
CA VAL A 28 -43.49 -0.68 -14.80
C VAL A 28 -42.97 -1.81 -13.94
N THR A 29 -43.40 -3.05 -14.22
CA THR A 29 -42.82 -4.27 -13.64
C THR A 29 -41.76 -4.79 -14.59
N SER A 30 -40.49 -4.79 -14.17
CA SER A 30 -39.42 -5.52 -14.86
C SER A 30 -38.78 -6.52 -13.90
N SER A 31 -38.84 -7.78 -14.28
CA SER A 31 -38.15 -8.91 -13.66
C SER A 31 -36.65 -8.85 -13.88
N SER A 32 -35.90 -9.16 -12.83
CA SER A 32 -34.43 -9.20 -12.79
C SER A 32 -33.83 -10.21 -13.76
N SER A 33 -32.93 -9.73 -14.63
CA SER A 33 -31.82 -10.52 -15.17
C SER A 33 -30.71 -9.58 -15.62
N THR A 34 -29.53 -9.76 -15.01
CA THR A 34 -28.18 -9.58 -15.57
C THR A 34 -27.98 -8.44 -16.56
N LEU A 35 -27.40 -7.32 -16.14
CA LEU A 35 -26.79 -6.31 -17.03
C LEU A 35 -25.84 -5.39 -16.23
N LEU A 36 -24.61 -5.85 -16.00
CA LEU A 36 -23.47 -4.93 -15.86
C LEU A 36 -23.17 -4.41 -17.27
N LYS A 37 -23.79 -3.29 -17.64
CA LYS A 37 -23.60 -2.64 -18.93
C LYS A 37 -22.59 -1.52 -18.77
N SER A 38 -21.49 -1.65 -19.50
CA SER A 38 -20.60 -0.56 -19.90
C SER A 38 -21.43 0.63 -20.40
N GLY A 39 -21.34 1.78 -19.75
CA GLY A 39 -22.17 2.92 -20.09
C GLY A 39 -21.59 4.26 -19.63
N TYR A 40 -20.27 4.44 -19.76
CA TYR A 40 -19.62 5.70 -19.37
C TYR A 40 -18.78 6.38 -20.47
N LEU A 41 -18.86 5.95 -21.74
CA LEU A 41 -17.96 6.48 -22.79
C LEU A 41 -18.63 7.12 -24.02
N ASP A 42 -19.96 7.22 -24.13
CA ASP A 42 -20.61 7.68 -25.38
C ASP A 42 -21.45 8.97 -25.30
N SER A 43 -21.31 9.81 -24.26
CA SER A 43 -22.16 11.03 -24.14
C SER A 43 -21.42 12.38 -24.07
N LEU A 44 -20.22 12.50 -24.66
CA LEU A 44 -19.51 13.80 -24.77
C LEU A 44 -19.08 14.10 -26.21
N SER A 45 -20.02 14.09 -27.15
CA SER A 45 -19.78 14.61 -28.50
C SER A 45 -21.00 15.35 -29.05
N ASN A 46 -21.31 16.50 -28.47
CA ASN A 46 -21.91 17.67 -29.14
C ASN A 46 -22.41 18.68 -28.11
N GLN A 47 -21.52 19.56 -27.65
CA GLN A 47 -21.94 20.91 -27.24
C GLN A 47 -21.06 21.92 -27.96
N GLY A 48 -21.71 22.86 -28.63
CA GLY A 48 -21.09 23.80 -29.55
C GLY A 48 -19.98 24.62 -28.90
N GLN A 49 -18.87 24.76 -29.61
CA GLN A 49 -17.79 25.64 -29.19
C GLN A 49 -18.25 27.11 -29.24
N PRO A 50 -18.08 27.89 -28.16
CA PRO A 50 -18.19 29.33 -28.25
C PRO A 50 -17.02 29.89 -29.08
N GLN A 51 -17.31 30.87 -29.95
CA GLN A 51 -16.30 31.60 -30.71
C GLN A 51 -15.26 32.21 -29.77
N GLN A 52 -14.02 31.74 -29.87
CA GLN A 52 -12.88 32.36 -29.21
C GLN A 52 -12.48 33.62 -29.96
N THR A 53 -12.50 34.77 -29.28
CA THR A 53 -11.80 35.96 -29.73
C THR A 53 -10.29 35.76 -29.58
N PRO A 54 -9.47 36.22 -30.53
CA PRO A 54 -8.02 36.05 -30.45
C PRO A 54 -7.46 36.80 -29.23
N PRO A 55 -6.51 36.20 -28.50
CA PRO A 55 -5.88 36.85 -27.36
C PRO A 55 -5.10 38.10 -27.80
N PRO A 56 -5.00 39.14 -26.96
CA PRO A 56 -4.20 40.31 -27.25
C PRO A 56 -2.72 39.93 -27.37
N SER A 57 -2.07 40.44 -28.41
CA SER A 57 -0.64 40.27 -28.68
C SER A 57 0.20 40.80 -27.52
N TYR A 58 0.73 39.90 -26.70
CA TYR A 58 1.65 40.22 -25.62
C TYR A 58 3.08 40.32 -26.19
N SER A 59 3.66 41.51 -26.19
CA SER A 59 5.10 41.68 -26.45
C SER A 59 5.85 41.47 -25.14
N PRO A 60 6.80 40.53 -25.06
CA PRO A 60 7.58 40.34 -23.84
C PRO A 60 8.43 41.59 -23.57
N PRO A 61 8.60 41.98 -22.30
CA PRO A 61 9.50 43.07 -21.94
C PRO A 61 10.94 42.70 -22.33
N PRO A 62 11.78 43.69 -22.71
CA PRO A 62 13.16 43.45 -23.05
C PRO A 62 13.91 42.83 -21.86
N PRO A 63 14.89 41.94 -22.13
CA PRO A 63 15.65 41.27 -21.08
C PRO A 63 16.37 42.30 -20.19
N ALA A 64 16.30 42.09 -18.88
CA ALA A 64 17.00 42.91 -17.90
C ALA A 64 18.51 42.84 -18.15
N VAL A 65 19.15 44.01 -18.20
CA VAL A 65 20.60 44.14 -18.30
C VAL A 65 21.24 43.46 -17.08
N PRO A 66 22.19 42.52 -17.26
CA PRO A 66 22.86 41.86 -16.15
C PRO A 66 23.58 42.89 -15.28
N GLN A 67 23.25 42.93 -14.00
CA GLN A 67 24.05 43.69 -13.05
C GLN A 67 25.38 42.98 -12.82
N PRO A 68 26.50 43.73 -12.73
CA PRO A 68 27.80 43.15 -12.41
C PRO A 68 27.76 42.50 -11.02
N PRO A 69 28.46 41.37 -10.82
CA PRO A 69 28.48 40.68 -9.54
C PRO A 69 29.06 41.60 -8.46
N ALA A 70 28.38 41.63 -7.30
CA ALA A 70 28.87 42.30 -6.11
C ALA A 70 30.25 41.77 -5.74
N ALA A 71 31.18 42.68 -5.44
CA ALA A 71 32.53 42.34 -5.04
C ALA A 71 32.53 41.34 -3.86
N TYR A 72 33.24 40.22 -4.04
CA TYR A 72 33.45 39.22 -3.00
C TYR A 72 34.09 39.89 -1.78
N GLN A 73 33.30 40.07 -0.71
CA GLN A 73 33.85 40.35 0.60
C GLN A 73 34.53 39.06 1.09
N GLN A 74 35.85 39.14 1.27
CA GLN A 74 36.63 38.06 1.86
C GLN A 74 36.11 37.79 3.28
N THR A 75 35.56 36.61 3.50
CA THR A 75 35.27 36.13 4.84
C THR A 75 36.59 35.85 5.58
N PRO A 76 36.72 36.25 6.85
CA PRO A 76 37.89 35.94 7.64
C PRO A 76 38.03 34.40 7.81
N PRO A 77 39.27 33.88 7.88
CA PRO A 77 39.50 32.46 8.07
C PRO A 77 38.90 31.98 9.40
N PRO A 78 38.37 30.74 9.44
CA PRO A 78 37.83 30.18 10.67
C PRO A 78 38.94 30.04 11.74
N PRO A 79 38.59 30.19 13.03
CA PRO A 79 39.54 30.00 14.12
C PRO A 79 40.05 28.56 14.16
N ALA A 80 41.31 28.39 14.58
CA ALA A 80 41.97 27.10 14.70
C ALA A 80 41.19 26.15 15.63
N VAL A 81 40.92 24.95 15.12
CA VAL A 81 40.25 23.86 15.86
C VAL A 81 41.15 23.44 17.01
N GLN A 82 40.71 23.67 18.25
CA GLN A 82 41.34 23.11 19.44
C GLN A 82 41.07 21.60 19.49
N SER A 83 42.11 20.79 19.63
CA SER A 83 42.01 19.34 19.76
C SER A 83 41.27 18.97 21.05
N VAL A 84 40.07 18.44 20.92
CA VAL A 84 39.31 17.90 22.05
C VAL A 84 39.90 16.52 22.40
N ALA A 85 40.17 16.30 23.69
CA ALA A 85 40.65 15.02 24.20
C ALA A 85 39.65 13.88 23.89
N PRO A 86 40.12 12.64 23.71
CA PRO A 86 39.26 11.50 23.39
C PRO A 86 38.24 11.26 24.51
N VAL A 87 36.96 11.34 24.17
CA VAL A 87 35.84 10.97 25.03
C VAL A 87 35.86 9.45 25.19
N VAL A 88 36.03 8.99 26.42
CA VAL A 88 35.92 7.57 26.78
C VAL A 88 34.44 7.17 26.62
N PRO A 89 34.12 6.15 25.81
CA PRO A 89 32.74 5.71 25.65
C PRO A 89 32.20 5.12 26.98
N PRO A 90 30.91 5.36 27.30
CA PRO A 90 30.28 4.77 28.47
C PRO A 90 30.25 3.23 28.37
N PRO A 91 30.26 2.51 29.50
CA PRO A 91 30.24 1.06 29.52
C PRO A 91 28.96 0.52 28.85
N VAL A 92 29.16 -0.43 27.93
CA VAL A 92 28.11 -1.18 27.25
C VAL A 92 27.24 -1.90 28.29
N GLN A 93 25.96 -1.55 28.37
CA GLN A 93 24.98 -2.35 29.10
C GLN A 93 24.75 -3.64 28.31
N THR A 94 25.28 -4.75 28.82
CA THR A 94 24.99 -6.09 28.30
C THR A 94 23.51 -6.40 28.56
N GLN A 95 22.70 -6.41 27.49
CA GLN A 95 21.35 -6.95 27.57
C GLN A 95 21.41 -8.48 27.82
N PRO A 96 20.44 -9.04 28.57
CA PRO A 96 20.38 -10.47 28.80
C PRO A 96 20.20 -11.24 27.49
N VAL A 97 20.99 -12.30 27.33
CA VAL A 97 20.91 -13.26 26.23
C VAL A 97 19.50 -13.81 26.17
N GLN A 98 18.75 -13.48 25.10
CA GLN A 98 17.47 -14.11 24.83
C GLN A 98 17.72 -15.59 24.53
N THR A 99 17.17 -16.46 25.38
CA THR A 99 17.19 -17.90 25.18
C THR A 99 16.48 -18.25 23.88
N GLN A 100 17.20 -18.92 22.99
CA GLN A 100 16.70 -19.45 21.73
C GLN A 100 15.45 -20.32 21.99
N PRO A 101 14.32 -20.07 21.30
CA PRO A 101 13.09 -20.80 21.55
C PRO A 101 13.25 -22.29 21.20
N THR A 102 12.70 -23.13 22.07
CA THR A 102 12.60 -24.59 21.93
C THR A 102 11.91 -24.95 20.61
N PRO A 103 12.32 -26.03 19.90
CA PRO A 103 11.64 -26.49 18.69
C PRO A 103 10.17 -26.75 18.98
N VAL A 104 9.29 -26.00 18.33
CA VAL A 104 7.84 -26.18 18.41
C VAL A 104 7.51 -27.51 17.75
N ALA A 105 6.73 -28.36 18.43
CA ALA A 105 6.22 -29.60 17.85
C ALA A 105 5.51 -29.29 16.51
N VAL A 106 5.76 -30.12 15.48
CA VAL A 106 5.14 -29.99 14.15
C VAL A 106 3.63 -29.88 14.33
N ALA A 107 3.12 -28.65 14.23
CA ALA A 107 1.72 -28.36 14.39
C ALA A 107 0.99 -28.90 13.16
N GLY A 108 -0.15 -29.57 13.36
CA GLY A 108 -0.96 -30.06 12.25
C GLY A 108 -1.24 -28.97 11.23
N THR A 109 -1.41 -29.36 9.96
CA THR A 109 -1.86 -28.46 8.89
C THR A 109 -3.14 -27.76 9.34
N ALA A 110 -3.14 -26.43 9.35
CA ALA A 110 -4.35 -25.67 9.60
C ALA A 110 -5.30 -25.86 8.42
N ASP A 111 -6.61 -25.88 8.68
CA ASP A 111 -7.59 -25.78 7.61
C ASP A 111 -7.39 -24.44 6.89
N PRO A 112 -7.12 -24.42 5.57
CA PRO A 112 -6.89 -23.19 4.81
C PRO A 112 -8.01 -22.16 4.97
N THR A 113 -9.26 -22.63 5.11
CA THR A 113 -10.44 -21.76 5.31
C THR A 113 -10.39 -21.06 6.67
N GLN A 114 -10.06 -21.80 7.73
CA GLN A 114 -9.89 -21.24 9.07
C GLN A 114 -8.67 -20.31 9.15
N ALA A 115 -7.58 -20.67 8.48
CA ALA A 115 -6.36 -19.87 8.44
C ALA A 115 -6.61 -18.49 7.85
N ILE A 116 -7.23 -18.42 6.66
CA ILE A 116 -7.51 -17.14 6.02
C ILE A 116 -8.57 -16.34 6.78
N SER A 117 -9.60 -16.98 7.34
CA SER A 117 -10.57 -16.29 8.20
C SER A 117 -9.90 -15.63 9.42
N THR A 118 -8.93 -16.31 10.04
CA THR A 118 -8.12 -15.77 11.15
C THR A 118 -7.32 -14.53 10.72
N LEU A 119 -6.69 -14.61 9.53
CA LEU A 119 -5.89 -13.51 8.98
C LEU A 119 -6.75 -12.31 8.58
N GLN A 120 -7.93 -12.54 7.99
CA GLN A 120 -8.90 -11.50 7.62
C GLN A 120 -9.43 -10.78 8.86
N GLN A 121 -9.78 -11.53 9.90
CA GLN A 121 -10.22 -10.95 11.17
C GLN A 121 -9.11 -10.09 11.79
N SER A 122 -7.87 -10.59 11.85
CA SER A 122 -6.75 -9.81 12.38
C SER A 122 -6.48 -8.56 11.56
N GLN A 123 -6.52 -8.64 10.22
CA GLN A 123 -6.35 -7.49 9.34
C GLN A 123 -7.41 -6.43 9.63
N THR A 124 -8.67 -6.84 9.77
CA THR A 124 -9.79 -5.93 10.05
C THR A 124 -9.60 -5.24 11.40
N LEU A 125 -9.19 -5.98 12.44
CA LEU A 125 -8.85 -5.39 13.74
C LEU A 125 -7.69 -4.41 13.68
N THR A 126 -6.67 -4.69 12.85
CA THR A 126 -5.56 -3.75 12.60
C THR A 126 -6.06 -2.47 11.91
N VAL A 127 -6.95 -2.59 10.92
CA VAL A 127 -7.54 -1.43 10.23
C VAL A 127 -8.42 -0.60 11.17
N ASP A 128 -9.20 -1.26 12.03
CA ASP A 128 -9.99 -0.59 13.06
C ASP A 128 -9.11 0.16 14.07
N LYS A 129 -7.96 -0.40 14.45
CA LYS A 129 -6.96 0.28 15.30
C LYS A 129 -6.39 1.53 14.61
N ILE A 130 -6.01 1.42 13.32
CA ILE A 130 -5.52 2.56 12.54
C ILE A 130 -6.60 3.65 12.47
N ALA A 131 -7.84 3.29 12.17
CA ALA A 131 -8.95 4.25 12.09
C ALA A 131 -9.31 4.88 13.44
N ALA A 132 -9.15 4.16 14.55
CA ALA A 132 -9.32 4.75 15.88
C ALA A 132 -8.22 5.76 16.21
N ALA A 133 -7.01 5.58 15.66
CA ALA A 133 -5.86 6.45 15.91
C ALA A 133 -5.79 7.67 14.98
N ILE A 134 -6.42 7.61 13.79
CA ILE A 134 -6.43 8.68 12.79
C ILE A 134 -7.86 9.23 12.66
N PRO A 135 -8.20 10.34 13.34
CA PRO A 135 -9.58 10.79 13.52
C PRO A 135 -10.35 11.10 12.22
N ASP A 136 -9.64 11.48 11.16
CA ASP A 136 -10.21 11.83 9.87
C ASP A 136 -10.11 10.69 8.83
N LEU A 137 -9.63 9.50 9.21
CA LEU A 137 -9.64 8.33 8.34
C LEU A 137 -11.07 7.86 8.09
N SER A 138 -11.59 8.26 6.94
CA SER A 138 -13.00 8.15 6.60
C SER A 138 -13.27 7.00 5.62
N PRO A 139 -14.33 6.19 5.83
CA PRO A 139 -14.74 5.18 4.86
C PRO A 139 -15.21 5.79 3.54
N LYS A 140 -14.82 5.17 2.42
CA LYS A 140 -15.28 5.47 1.05
C LYS A 140 -16.28 4.43 0.60
N THR A 141 -17.52 4.57 1.04
CA THR A 141 -18.59 3.59 0.77
C THR A 141 -18.93 3.44 -0.71
N ASP A 142 -18.67 4.46 -1.52
CA ASP A 142 -18.84 4.48 -2.98
C ASP A 142 -17.74 3.74 -3.73
N LEU A 143 -16.56 3.59 -3.12
CA LEU A 143 -15.41 2.84 -3.65
C LEU A 143 -15.16 1.53 -2.88
N SER A 144 -16.02 1.22 -1.92
CA SER A 144 -15.99 0.01 -1.10
C SER A 144 -17.08 -0.96 -1.55
N PHE A 145 -16.94 -2.23 -1.19
CA PHE A 145 -17.99 -3.21 -1.41
C PHE A 145 -18.04 -4.22 -0.26
N GLN A 146 -19.25 -4.70 0.02
CA GLN A 146 -19.50 -5.76 0.99
C GLN A 146 -20.30 -6.85 0.30
N ASN A 147 -19.91 -8.10 0.49
CA ASN A 147 -20.57 -9.27 -0.11
C ASN A 147 -20.55 -9.28 -1.64
N ALA A 148 -19.50 -8.76 -2.27
CA ALA A 148 -19.25 -9.04 -3.68
C ALA A 148 -18.93 -10.54 -3.86
N SER A 149 -19.01 -11.03 -5.10
CA SER A 149 -18.56 -12.38 -5.42
C SER A 149 -17.35 -12.30 -6.36
N ILE A 150 -16.23 -12.86 -5.92
CA ILE A 150 -14.97 -12.94 -6.65
C ILE A 150 -14.59 -14.41 -6.73
N ASP A 151 -14.59 -14.98 -7.94
CA ASP A 151 -14.40 -16.40 -8.19
C ASP A 151 -15.28 -17.27 -7.27
N ASN A 152 -16.57 -16.94 -7.23
CA ASN A 152 -17.62 -17.56 -6.40
C ASN A 152 -17.39 -17.50 -4.87
N SER A 153 -16.35 -16.81 -4.40
CA SER A 153 -16.12 -16.54 -2.99
C SER A 153 -16.74 -15.19 -2.61
N PRO A 154 -17.37 -15.07 -1.42
CA PRO A 154 -17.68 -13.77 -0.85
C PRO A 154 -16.42 -12.91 -0.73
N ALA A 155 -16.55 -11.63 -1.03
CA ALA A 155 -15.47 -10.66 -0.99
C ALA A 155 -15.94 -9.33 -0.41
N SER A 156 -15.01 -8.63 0.25
CA SER A 156 -15.19 -7.28 0.75
C SER A 156 -13.96 -6.43 0.50
N LEU A 157 -14.21 -5.12 0.35
CA LEU A 157 -13.23 -4.06 0.41
C LEU A 157 -13.78 -3.01 1.38
N ASP A 158 -13.01 -2.73 2.42
CA ASP A 158 -13.15 -1.54 3.24
C ASP A 158 -12.07 -0.54 2.81
N GLY A 159 -12.49 0.39 1.95
CA GLY A 159 -11.66 1.46 1.41
C GLY A 159 -11.80 2.74 2.24
N ARG A 160 -10.68 3.39 2.56
CA ARG A 160 -10.65 4.61 3.39
C ARG A 160 -9.62 5.63 2.88
N ASP A 161 -9.81 6.91 3.24
CA ASP A 161 -8.80 7.97 3.04
C ASP A 161 -8.74 8.92 4.24
N ALA A 162 -7.65 9.69 4.36
CA ALA A 162 -7.48 10.70 5.40
C ALA A 162 -6.75 11.92 4.82
N PRO A 163 -7.44 13.01 4.45
CA PRO A 163 -6.80 14.18 3.85
C PRO A 163 -6.02 15.05 4.86
N GLY A 164 -6.19 14.82 6.16
CA GLY A 164 -5.53 15.53 7.25
C GLY A 164 -4.07 15.14 7.46
N PRO A 165 -3.53 15.30 8.70
CA PRO A 165 -2.10 15.17 8.97
C PRO A 165 -1.49 13.81 8.59
N ALA A 166 -2.19 12.71 8.87
CA ALA A 166 -1.72 11.37 8.48
C ALA A 166 -1.61 11.18 6.95
N ASN A 167 -2.29 12.06 6.19
CA ASN A 167 -2.21 12.19 4.75
C ASN A 167 -2.27 10.84 4.01
N ILE A 168 -3.36 10.11 4.17
CA ILE A 168 -3.59 8.82 3.51
C ILE A 168 -4.39 9.07 2.23
N ALA A 169 -3.79 8.81 1.07
CA ALA A 169 -4.46 8.90 -0.21
C ALA A 169 -5.44 7.74 -0.42
N TRP A 170 -5.06 6.53 0.01
CA TRP A 170 -5.93 5.36 -0.07
C TRP A 170 -5.47 4.26 0.89
N LEU A 171 -6.39 3.71 1.69
CA LEU A 171 -6.23 2.47 2.43
C LEU A 171 -7.23 1.46 1.90
N ALA A 172 -6.75 0.27 1.55
CA ALA A 172 -7.58 -0.85 1.12
C ALA A 172 -7.40 -2.04 2.07
N ASN A 173 -8.50 -2.44 2.71
CA ASN A 173 -8.64 -3.69 3.44
C ASN A 173 -9.47 -4.67 2.59
N VAL A 174 -8.79 -5.49 1.78
CA VAL A 174 -9.42 -6.44 0.85
C VAL A 174 -9.43 -7.83 1.46
N ASN A 175 -10.59 -8.48 1.45
CA ASN A 175 -10.75 -9.86 1.89
C ASN A 175 -11.55 -10.64 0.85
N VAL A 176 -11.07 -11.84 0.48
CA VAL A 176 -11.82 -12.81 -0.33
C VAL A 176 -11.83 -14.13 0.42
N ASP A 177 -13.02 -14.60 0.77
CA ASP A 177 -13.22 -15.80 1.57
C ASP A 177 -12.44 -17.00 1.00
N SER A 178 -11.81 -17.74 1.90
CA SER A 178 -10.97 -18.91 1.61
C SER A 178 -9.69 -18.63 0.79
N LYS A 179 -9.41 -17.38 0.38
CA LYS A 179 -8.37 -17.10 -0.63
C LYS A 179 -7.43 -15.94 -0.32
N LEU A 180 -7.90 -14.81 0.21
CA LEU A 180 -7.10 -13.59 0.31
C LEU A 180 -7.42 -12.73 1.54
N SER A 181 -6.38 -12.12 2.09
CA SER A 181 -6.42 -10.99 3.02
C SER A 181 -5.29 -10.02 2.64
N SER A 182 -5.64 -8.83 2.15
CA SER A 182 -4.67 -7.79 1.75
C SER A 182 -4.93 -6.44 2.41
N LEU A 183 -3.88 -5.85 2.97
CA LEU A 183 -3.83 -4.48 3.47
C LEU A 183 -2.82 -3.73 2.61
N THR A 184 -3.32 -2.73 1.89
CA THR A 184 -2.48 -1.80 1.12
C THR A 184 -2.78 -0.38 1.59
N ILE A 185 -1.74 0.40 1.89
CA ILE A 185 -1.88 1.82 2.26
C ILE A 185 -0.97 2.68 1.39
N PHE A 186 -1.58 3.57 0.62
CA PHE A 186 -0.92 4.63 -0.12
C PHE A 186 -1.06 5.96 0.63
N ASN A 187 0.07 6.48 1.09
CA ASN A 187 0.21 7.85 1.57
C ASN A 187 0.09 8.88 0.43
N GLY A 188 -0.42 10.06 0.79
CA GLY A 188 -0.43 11.26 0.00
C GLY A 188 0.88 12.05 0.13
N PRO A 189 1.01 13.15 -0.63
CA PRO A 189 2.28 13.81 -0.90
C PRO A 189 2.79 14.74 0.22
N LEU A 190 2.19 14.76 1.42
CA LEU A 190 2.56 15.70 2.48
C LEU A 190 3.56 15.15 3.50
N THR A 191 3.78 13.82 3.51
CA THR A 191 4.69 13.15 4.44
C THR A 191 5.74 12.34 3.70
N SER A 192 6.84 11.94 4.36
CA SER A 192 7.83 11.00 3.83
C SER A 192 7.52 9.52 4.12
N VAL A 193 6.48 9.25 4.92
CA VAL A 193 6.11 7.90 5.39
C VAL A 193 5.90 6.95 4.20
N PRO A 194 6.51 5.75 4.18
CA PRO A 194 6.40 4.82 3.06
C PRO A 194 5.00 4.23 2.92
N HIS A 195 4.65 3.79 1.72
CA HIS A 195 3.43 3.01 1.52
C HIS A 195 3.58 1.65 2.21
N LEU A 196 2.47 1.03 2.60
CA LEU A 196 2.45 -0.29 3.23
C LEU A 196 1.81 -1.32 2.30
N LEU A 197 2.44 -2.48 2.15
CA LEU A 197 1.83 -3.68 1.60
C LEU A 197 1.95 -4.83 2.59
N SER A 198 0.83 -5.47 2.90
CA SER A 198 0.76 -6.72 3.65
C SER A 198 -0.35 -7.59 3.06
N ARG A 199 0.02 -8.61 2.30
CA ARG A 199 -0.93 -9.45 1.56
C ARG A 199 -0.68 -10.92 1.77
N VAL A 200 -1.72 -11.68 2.11
CA VAL A 200 -1.67 -13.14 2.16
C VAL A 200 -2.63 -13.73 1.14
N VAL A 201 -2.11 -14.57 0.26
CA VAL A 201 -2.89 -15.44 -0.63
C VAL A 201 -2.78 -16.87 -0.12
N VAL A 202 -3.90 -17.59 -0.09
CA VAL A 202 -3.95 -19.01 0.29
C VAL A 202 -4.36 -19.84 -0.91
N LYS A 203 -3.56 -20.85 -1.25
CA LYS A 203 -3.79 -21.76 -2.37
C LYS A 203 -3.23 -23.13 -2.05
N ASP A 204 -4.03 -24.18 -2.24
CA ASP A 204 -3.59 -25.59 -2.13
C ASP A 204 -2.84 -25.90 -0.81
N SER A 205 -3.36 -25.42 0.33
CA SER A 205 -2.74 -25.54 1.66
C SER A 205 -1.38 -24.84 1.82
N MET A 206 -1.01 -23.98 0.88
CA MET A 206 0.11 -23.06 0.97
C MET A 206 -0.39 -21.63 1.18
N MET A 207 0.42 -20.83 1.88
CA MET A 207 0.26 -19.39 1.99
C MET A 207 1.39 -18.70 1.25
N GLU A 208 1.08 -17.67 0.50
CA GLU A 208 2.03 -16.71 -0.03
C GLU A 208 1.80 -15.37 0.69
N PHE A 209 2.77 -14.96 1.50
CA PHE A 209 2.74 -13.70 2.21
C PHE A 209 3.70 -12.70 1.57
N THR A 210 3.17 -11.60 1.06
CA THR A 210 3.93 -10.45 0.58
C THR A 210 3.91 -9.34 1.62
N LEU A 211 5.09 -8.84 1.98
CA LEU A 211 5.30 -7.77 2.95
C LEU A 211 6.28 -6.74 2.37
N ASP A 212 5.94 -5.45 2.47
CA ASP A 212 6.87 -4.38 2.12
C ASP A 212 6.51 -3.03 2.74
N PHE A 213 7.54 -2.25 3.07
CA PHE A 213 7.46 -0.81 3.24
C PHE A 213 7.97 -0.16 1.95
N ARG A 214 7.03 0.17 1.09
CA ARG A 214 7.30 0.62 -0.28
C ARG A 214 7.79 2.06 -0.26
N PRO A 215 9.03 2.32 -0.69
CA PRO A 215 9.69 3.61 -0.51
C PRO A 215 9.08 4.67 -1.40
N ARG A 216 8.94 5.87 -0.84
CA ARG A 216 8.49 7.07 -1.54
C ARG A 216 9.64 7.96 -2.02
N ALA A 217 10.84 7.38 -2.02
CA ALA A 217 12.09 8.00 -2.39
C ALA A 217 12.29 7.95 -3.92
N TYR A 218 11.90 9.03 -4.61
CA TYR A 218 12.08 9.16 -6.06
C TYR A 218 13.51 8.85 -6.52
N GLY A 219 13.64 8.00 -7.53
CA GLY A 219 14.90 7.58 -8.16
C GLY A 219 15.76 6.66 -7.28
N ALA A 220 15.34 6.37 -6.05
CA ALA A 220 16.19 5.74 -5.06
C ALA A 220 16.25 4.22 -5.22
N TYR A 221 15.12 3.57 -5.53
CA TYR A 221 14.98 2.12 -5.44
C TYR A 221 14.60 1.46 -6.78
N GLU A 222 13.95 2.19 -7.67
CA GLU A 222 13.44 1.71 -8.96
C GLU A 222 14.52 1.53 -10.05
N LEU A 223 15.74 2.00 -9.79
CA LEU A 223 16.84 2.02 -10.76
C LEU A 223 17.84 0.86 -10.59
N LYS A 224 17.53 -0.17 -9.79
CA LYS A 224 18.41 -1.35 -9.68
C LYS A 224 18.65 -1.98 -11.04
N ASP A 225 19.90 -2.31 -11.33
CA ASP A 225 20.23 -3.14 -12.49
C ASP A 225 19.92 -4.62 -12.22
N ALA A 226 20.10 -5.47 -13.24
CA ALA A 226 19.88 -6.92 -13.13
C ALA A 226 20.83 -7.61 -12.14
N ALA A 227 21.93 -6.95 -11.72
CA ALA A 227 22.83 -7.43 -10.69
C ALA A 227 22.46 -6.89 -9.29
N GLY A 228 21.36 -6.14 -9.17
CA GLY A 228 20.86 -5.56 -7.92
C GLY A 228 21.58 -4.28 -7.49
N ASN A 229 22.46 -3.72 -8.33
CA ASN A 229 23.22 -2.52 -8.00
C ASN A 229 22.49 -1.26 -8.46
N TYR A 230 22.66 -0.17 -7.71
CA TYR A 230 22.20 1.14 -8.15
C TYR A 230 23.24 1.80 -9.05
N PRO A 231 22.81 2.44 -10.16
CA PRO A 231 23.71 3.13 -11.05
C PRO A 231 24.43 4.28 -10.33
N GLY A 232 25.74 4.33 -10.51
CA GLY A 232 26.61 5.33 -9.90
C GLY A 232 26.68 6.65 -10.68
N PRO A 233 27.54 7.59 -10.23
CA PRO A 233 27.75 8.88 -10.88
C PRO A 233 28.16 8.80 -12.36
N ASP A 234 28.80 7.72 -12.78
CA ASP A 234 29.19 7.52 -14.20
C ASP A 234 27.97 7.37 -15.12
N THR A 235 26.85 6.88 -14.60
CA THR A 235 25.60 6.66 -15.35
C THR A 235 24.59 7.78 -15.11
N LEU A 236 24.42 8.21 -13.86
CA LEU A 236 23.39 9.19 -13.46
C LEU A 236 23.91 10.60 -13.23
N GLY A 237 25.23 10.82 -13.31
CA GLY A 237 25.84 12.11 -12.99
C GLY A 237 25.50 12.56 -11.57
N ARG A 238 25.02 13.81 -11.45
CA ARG A 238 24.67 14.41 -10.15
C ARG A 238 23.47 13.75 -9.47
N ALA A 239 22.55 13.15 -10.23
CA ALA A 239 21.36 12.51 -9.68
C ALA A 239 21.71 11.29 -8.81
N ALA A 240 22.86 10.65 -9.03
CA ALA A 240 23.33 9.55 -8.18
C ALA A 240 23.44 9.96 -6.70
N PHE A 241 23.86 11.20 -6.42
CA PHE A 241 24.02 11.71 -5.06
C PHE A 241 22.66 11.92 -4.39
N GLU A 242 21.72 12.55 -5.10
CA GLU A 242 20.34 12.73 -4.64
C GLU A 242 19.70 11.39 -4.30
N TYR A 243 19.75 10.42 -5.22
CA TYR A 243 19.15 9.11 -5.01
C TYR A 243 19.83 8.31 -3.90
N SER A 244 21.15 8.44 -3.74
CA SER A 244 21.85 7.84 -2.59
C SER A 244 21.46 8.48 -1.26
N GLY A 245 21.21 9.80 -1.25
CA GLY A 245 20.71 10.51 -0.08
C GLY A 245 19.31 10.03 0.30
N ASN A 246 18.41 9.95 -0.68
CA ASN A 246 17.04 9.46 -0.48
C ASN A 246 17.01 8.01 0.03
N ARG A 247 17.91 7.13 -0.47
CA ARG A 247 18.05 5.77 0.09
C ARG A 247 18.48 5.80 1.55
N LYS A 248 19.51 6.58 1.86
CA LYS A 248 20.04 6.69 3.23
C LYS A 248 19.01 7.23 4.21
N GLU A 249 18.22 8.22 3.81
CA GLU A 249 17.12 8.78 4.62
C GLU A 249 16.05 7.72 4.87
N PHE A 250 15.63 6.98 3.84
CA PHE A 250 14.71 5.86 4.03
C PHE A 250 15.27 4.81 5.00
N GLU A 251 16.55 4.44 4.85
CA GLU A 251 17.21 3.46 5.72
C GLU A 251 17.33 3.95 7.16
N SER A 252 17.61 5.25 7.39
CA SER A 252 17.70 5.81 8.74
C SER A 252 16.35 5.89 9.44
N ASP A 253 15.29 6.20 8.70
CA ASP A 253 14.01 6.55 9.29
C ASP A 253 13.08 5.33 9.37
N PHE A 254 13.09 4.48 8.33
CA PHE A 254 12.14 3.37 8.18
C PHE A 254 12.83 2.01 8.12
N GLY A 255 14.03 1.94 7.52
CA GLY A 255 14.87 0.75 7.41
C GLY A 255 15.72 0.45 8.64
N THR A 256 15.28 0.86 9.83
CA THR A 256 16.06 0.76 11.06
C THR A 256 16.46 -0.67 11.39
N GLU A 257 17.55 -0.84 12.14
CA GLU A 257 18.03 -2.14 12.62
C GLU A 257 16.91 -2.91 13.37
N MET A 258 16.06 -2.21 14.10
CA MET A 258 14.92 -2.82 14.79
C MET A 258 13.94 -3.47 13.81
N VAL A 259 13.48 -2.72 12.80
CA VAL A 259 12.54 -3.21 11.79
C VAL A 259 13.13 -4.37 11.00
N VAL A 260 14.40 -4.25 10.58
CA VAL A 260 15.12 -5.31 9.85
C VAL A 260 15.21 -6.58 10.69
N ASN A 261 15.62 -6.46 11.96
CA ASN A 261 15.76 -7.61 12.85
C ASN A 261 14.41 -8.31 13.10
N ASP A 262 13.32 -7.54 13.20
CA ASP A 262 11.99 -8.11 13.40
C ASP A 262 11.46 -8.85 12.17
N ILE A 263 11.69 -8.32 10.97
CA ILE A 263 11.35 -9.02 9.72
C ILE A 263 12.21 -10.28 9.57
N GLN A 264 13.50 -10.21 9.89
CA GLN A 264 14.40 -11.37 9.84
C GLN A 264 14.01 -12.44 10.86
N ALA A 265 13.70 -12.05 12.10
CA ALA A 265 13.24 -12.96 13.14
C ALA A 265 11.91 -13.63 12.73
N PHE A 266 10.98 -12.88 12.14
CA PHE A 266 9.76 -13.42 11.57
C PHE A 266 10.07 -14.46 10.48
N CYS A 267 10.90 -14.14 9.49
CA CYS A 267 11.24 -15.09 8.41
C CYS A 267 11.87 -16.38 8.96
N ASN A 268 12.77 -16.26 9.95
CA ASN A 268 13.42 -17.40 10.59
C ASN A 268 12.46 -18.26 11.44
N SER A 269 11.31 -17.72 11.83
CA SER A 269 10.30 -18.45 12.63
C SER A 269 9.38 -19.33 11.80
N LEU A 270 9.36 -19.15 10.47
CA LEU A 270 8.41 -19.82 9.59
C LEU A 270 8.85 -21.25 9.25
N GLU A 271 7.97 -22.21 9.50
CA GLU A 271 8.18 -23.61 9.18
C GLU A 271 8.04 -23.85 7.68
N GLY A 272 9.04 -24.47 7.05
CA GLY A 272 8.98 -24.89 5.64
C GLY A 272 8.87 -23.74 4.63
N ALA A 273 9.19 -22.51 5.04
CA ALA A 273 9.06 -21.34 4.20
C ALA A 273 10.22 -21.21 3.18
N THR A 274 9.88 -20.68 2.01
CA THR A 274 10.82 -20.17 1.02
C THR A 274 10.64 -18.67 0.92
N VAL A 275 11.74 -17.92 1.09
CA VAL A 275 11.74 -16.46 1.05
C VAL A 275 12.31 -16.01 -0.29
N ASN A 276 11.54 -15.23 -1.04
CA ASN A 276 11.99 -14.52 -2.23
C ASN A 276 11.99 -13.00 -1.95
N THR A 277 13.15 -12.37 -2.06
CA THR A 277 13.32 -10.92 -1.93
C THR A 277 13.56 -10.24 -3.28
N THR A 278 13.46 -10.99 -4.38
CA THR A 278 13.62 -10.49 -5.74
C THR A 278 12.24 -10.31 -6.38
N PRO A 279 11.93 -9.11 -6.90
CA PRO A 279 10.70 -8.85 -7.64
C PRO A 279 10.55 -9.77 -8.87
N ASP A 280 9.34 -10.25 -9.14
CA ASP A 280 9.09 -11.20 -10.23
C ASP A 280 8.93 -10.51 -11.60
N ASN A 281 8.65 -9.20 -11.60
CA ASN A 281 8.45 -8.43 -12.82
C ASN A 281 8.90 -6.96 -12.69
N GLU A 282 8.97 -6.25 -13.83
CA GLU A 282 9.46 -4.87 -13.87
C GLU A 282 8.60 -3.87 -13.06
N PHE A 283 7.31 -4.14 -12.88
CA PHE A 283 6.42 -3.25 -12.12
C PHE A 283 6.58 -3.46 -10.62
N GLU A 284 6.78 -4.72 -10.19
CA GLU A 284 7.20 -5.00 -8.83
C GLU A 284 8.56 -4.35 -8.57
N GLN A 285 9.55 -4.51 -9.46
CA GLN A 285 10.85 -3.85 -9.30
C GLN A 285 10.76 -2.33 -9.12
N LYS A 286 9.81 -1.68 -9.80
CA LYS A 286 9.56 -0.23 -9.69
C LYS A 286 8.81 0.17 -8.41
N THR A 287 8.26 -0.78 -7.67
CA THR A 287 7.43 -0.50 -6.48
C THR A 287 7.96 -1.11 -5.19
N THR A 288 8.88 -2.07 -5.27
CA THR A 288 9.42 -2.76 -4.09
C THR A 288 10.56 -1.99 -3.42
N GLY A 289 10.57 -2.00 -2.09
CA GLY A 289 11.63 -1.46 -1.25
C GLY A 289 12.76 -2.44 -0.94
N PRO A 290 13.75 -2.01 -0.14
CA PRO A 290 14.79 -2.89 0.38
C PRO A 290 14.28 -3.89 1.43
N LEU A 291 13.05 -3.68 1.94
CA LEU A 291 12.40 -4.53 2.94
C LEU A 291 11.36 -5.48 2.34
N TYR A 292 11.29 -5.58 1.01
CA TYR A 292 10.36 -6.47 0.31
C TYR A 292 10.65 -7.95 0.58
N HIS A 293 9.60 -8.68 0.95
CA HIS A 293 9.62 -10.12 1.11
C HIS A 293 8.36 -10.72 0.49
N CYS A 294 8.53 -11.71 -0.39
CA CYS A 294 7.49 -12.62 -0.85
C CYS A 294 7.81 -14.02 -0.32
N ILE A 295 6.95 -14.56 0.55
CA ILE A 295 7.25 -15.75 1.34
C ILE A 295 6.19 -16.80 1.07
N THR A 296 6.60 -17.92 0.48
CA THR A 296 5.74 -19.09 0.29
C THR A 296 5.97 -20.07 1.43
N MET A 297 4.92 -20.51 2.11
CA MET A 297 5.02 -21.38 3.28
C MET A 297 3.81 -22.31 3.40
N PRO A 298 3.93 -23.49 4.01
CA PRO A 298 2.77 -24.32 4.34
C PRO A 298 1.82 -23.61 5.30
N CYS A 299 0.52 -23.87 5.13
CA CYS A 299 -0.54 -23.36 5.99
C CYS A 299 -0.62 -24.13 7.32
N THR A 300 0.38 -23.97 8.19
CA THR A 300 0.37 -24.51 9.56
C THR A 300 -0.18 -23.48 10.54
N ALA A 301 -0.71 -23.93 11.69
CA ALA A 301 -1.19 -23.00 12.72
C ALA A 301 -0.09 -22.05 13.22
N GLY A 302 1.16 -22.53 13.30
CA GLY A 302 2.31 -21.72 13.68
C GLY A 302 2.61 -20.61 12.68
N ASN A 303 2.61 -20.93 11.38
CA ASN A 303 2.83 -19.94 10.33
C ASN A 303 1.69 -18.91 10.27
N VAL A 304 0.44 -19.32 10.44
CA VAL A 304 -0.72 -18.41 10.48
C VAL A 304 -0.58 -17.40 11.63
N GLU A 305 -0.24 -17.88 12.82
CA GLU A 305 -0.04 -17.00 13.99
C GLU A 305 1.18 -16.09 13.81
N ALA A 306 2.28 -16.59 13.23
CA ALA A 306 3.45 -15.76 12.93
C ALA A 306 3.12 -14.64 11.94
N VAL A 307 2.41 -14.95 10.85
CA VAL A 307 1.96 -13.98 9.85
C VAL A 307 1.02 -12.95 10.48
N LYS A 308 0.04 -13.39 11.27
CA LYS A 308 -0.85 -12.50 12.03
C LYS A 308 -0.07 -11.49 12.87
N ASN A 309 0.91 -11.97 13.64
CA ASN A 309 1.69 -11.15 14.56
C ASN A 309 2.60 -10.15 13.84
N ILE A 310 3.30 -10.56 12.78
CA ILE A 310 4.16 -9.62 12.04
C ILE A 310 3.33 -8.55 11.32
N ARG A 311 2.15 -8.91 10.80
CA ARG A 311 1.27 -7.95 10.11
C ARG A 311 0.79 -6.85 11.04
N GLU A 312 0.36 -7.22 12.25
CA GLU A 312 0.02 -6.23 13.28
C GLU A 312 1.23 -5.36 13.64
N LYS A 313 2.41 -5.97 13.83
CA LYS A 313 3.62 -5.25 14.22
C LYS A 313 4.08 -4.25 13.16
N ILE A 314 4.10 -4.63 11.89
CA ILE A 314 4.48 -3.77 10.76
C ILE A 314 3.46 -2.64 10.58
N ALA A 315 2.16 -2.93 10.69
CA ALA A 315 1.14 -1.90 10.65
C ALA A 315 1.27 -0.90 11.80
N ASN A 316 1.70 -1.35 12.99
CA ASN A 316 1.98 -0.47 14.12
C ASN A 316 3.21 0.42 13.88
N TYR A 317 4.29 -0.08 13.25
CA TYR A 317 5.41 0.77 12.84
C TYR A 317 4.95 1.86 11.86
N TRP A 318 4.20 1.45 10.83
CA TRP A 318 3.64 2.39 9.87
C TRP A 318 2.77 3.45 10.54
N LEU A 319 1.88 3.03 11.44
CA LEU A 319 0.97 3.92 12.14
C LEU A 319 1.73 4.89 13.05
N GLN A 320 2.78 4.42 13.72
CA GLN A 320 3.63 5.29 14.53
C GLN A 320 4.25 6.40 13.66
N TRP A 321 4.86 6.05 12.52
CA TRP A 321 5.42 7.04 11.60
C TRP A 321 4.36 7.99 11.04
N ALA A 322 3.15 7.50 10.75
CA ALA A 322 2.05 8.33 10.26
C ALA A 322 1.53 9.35 11.30
N LEU A 323 1.86 9.17 12.59
CA LEU A 323 1.47 10.05 13.68
C LEU A 323 2.62 10.95 14.18
N GLU A 324 3.85 10.71 13.71
CA GLU A 324 5.03 11.48 14.08
C GLU A 324 5.19 12.72 13.18
N GLU A 325 5.37 13.89 13.78
CA GLU A 325 5.56 15.17 13.05
C GLU A 325 6.91 15.23 12.32
N ASP A 326 7.89 14.41 12.69
CA ASP A 326 9.23 14.38 12.09
C ASP A 326 9.22 13.90 10.63
N HIS A 327 8.10 13.31 10.18
CA HIS A 327 7.91 12.84 8.81
C HIS A 327 7.11 13.81 7.93
N ASP A 328 6.69 14.96 8.47
CA ASP A 328 6.13 16.03 7.66
C ASP A 328 7.18 16.59 6.71
N HIS A 329 6.79 16.85 5.47
CA HIS A 329 7.69 17.50 4.53
C HIS A 329 8.06 18.92 5.01
N ARG A 330 9.37 19.20 4.99
CA ARG A 330 9.89 20.53 5.33
C ARG A 330 9.34 21.60 4.38
N PRO A 331 9.18 22.85 4.86
CA PRO A 331 8.82 23.97 3.98
C PRO A 331 9.77 24.06 2.77
N GLY A 332 9.18 24.07 1.56
CA GLY A 332 9.94 24.08 0.30
C GLY A 332 10.26 22.70 -0.28
N ALA A 333 9.83 21.61 0.37
CA ALA A 333 9.86 20.29 -0.23
C ALA A 333 9.04 20.26 -1.54
N PRO A 334 9.45 19.48 -2.54
CA PRO A 334 8.78 19.43 -3.83
C PRO A 334 7.52 18.54 -3.75
N ILE A 335 6.52 18.95 -2.98
CA ILE A 335 5.23 18.24 -2.79
C ILE A 335 4.62 17.84 -4.15
N ASN A 336 4.69 18.72 -5.14
CA ASN A 336 4.20 18.42 -6.49
C ASN A 336 4.98 17.27 -7.16
N SER A 337 6.29 17.19 -6.98
CA SER A 337 7.10 16.08 -7.50
C SER A 337 6.78 14.78 -6.78
N GLN A 338 6.57 14.83 -5.46
CA GLN A 338 6.12 13.68 -4.68
C GLN A 338 4.75 13.19 -5.15
N TYR A 339 3.80 14.10 -5.35
CA TYR A 339 2.48 13.79 -5.88
C TYR A 339 2.51 13.11 -7.26
N VAL A 340 3.31 13.65 -8.19
CA VAL A 340 3.50 13.06 -9.52
C VAL A 340 4.13 11.67 -9.41
N TYR A 341 5.13 11.51 -8.53
CA TYR A 341 5.75 10.22 -8.27
C TYR A 341 4.76 9.21 -7.69
N ASP A 342 4.03 9.54 -6.63
CA ASP A 342 3.07 8.65 -5.98
C ASP A 342 1.93 8.25 -6.92
N THR A 343 1.52 9.15 -7.82
CA THR A 343 0.53 8.84 -8.87
C THR A 343 1.06 7.78 -9.83
N LYS A 344 2.29 7.95 -10.33
CA LYS A 344 2.94 6.95 -11.17
C LYS A 344 3.23 5.66 -10.41
N PHE A 345 3.57 5.77 -9.14
CA PHE A 345 3.80 4.64 -8.24
C PHE A 345 2.54 3.79 -8.12
N ARG A 346 1.37 4.40 -7.85
CA ARG A 346 0.08 3.70 -7.79
C ARG A 346 -0.26 2.99 -9.10
N GLN A 347 0.01 3.60 -10.25
CA GLN A 347 -0.15 2.95 -11.55
C GLN A 347 0.75 1.72 -11.71
N ASN A 348 2.03 1.82 -11.31
CA ASN A 348 2.94 0.67 -11.31
C ASN A 348 2.48 -0.40 -10.29
N ALA A 349 1.98 0.00 -9.12
CA ALA A 349 1.49 -0.92 -8.11
C ALA A 349 0.27 -1.71 -8.60
N PHE A 350 -0.65 -1.05 -9.33
CA PHE A 350 -1.73 -1.72 -10.04
C PHE A 350 -1.19 -2.74 -11.06
N ALA A 351 -0.24 -2.33 -11.90
CA ALA A 351 0.35 -3.19 -12.91
C ALA A 351 1.11 -4.40 -12.31
N ALA A 352 1.75 -4.22 -11.15
CA ALA A 352 2.38 -5.28 -10.37
C ALA A 352 1.34 -6.23 -9.74
N LEU A 353 0.22 -5.70 -9.25
CA LEU A 353 -0.84 -6.45 -8.61
C LEU A 353 -1.69 -7.29 -9.58
N LEU A 354 -1.90 -6.75 -10.78
CA LEU A 354 -2.74 -7.37 -11.80
C LEU A 354 -2.39 -8.84 -12.12
N PRO A 355 -1.15 -9.21 -12.46
CA PRO A 355 -0.81 -10.61 -12.75
C PRO A 355 -1.02 -11.54 -11.55
N VAL A 356 -0.78 -11.05 -10.32
CA VAL A 356 -1.02 -11.84 -9.09
C VAL A 356 -2.51 -12.18 -8.99
N TYR A 357 -3.38 -11.19 -9.09
CA TYR A 357 -4.83 -11.40 -8.95
C TYR A 357 -5.44 -12.15 -10.13
N GLN A 358 -4.92 -11.95 -11.34
CA GLN A 358 -5.33 -12.76 -12.48
C GLN A 358 -4.91 -14.22 -12.34
N GLY A 359 -3.74 -14.49 -11.74
CA GLY A 359 -3.27 -15.84 -11.47
C GLY A 359 -4.10 -16.58 -10.41
N VAL A 360 -4.75 -15.85 -9.49
CA VAL A 360 -5.56 -16.42 -8.40
C VAL A 360 -7.04 -16.49 -8.75
N PHE A 361 -7.61 -15.44 -9.35
CA PHE A 361 -9.06 -15.29 -9.54
C PHE A 361 -9.50 -15.30 -11.01
N GLY A 362 -8.57 -15.43 -11.95
CA GLY A 362 -8.84 -15.30 -13.38
C GLY A 362 -8.87 -13.84 -13.86
N THR A 363 -8.99 -13.65 -15.17
CA THR A 363 -8.74 -12.35 -15.83
C THR A 363 -9.65 -11.22 -15.37
N GLU A 364 -10.97 -11.44 -15.36
CA GLU A 364 -11.97 -10.40 -15.08
C GLU A 364 -12.04 -10.05 -13.60
N ASP A 365 -12.18 -11.06 -12.74
CA ASP A 365 -12.24 -10.89 -11.29
C ASP A 365 -10.91 -10.38 -10.74
N GLY A 366 -9.79 -10.92 -11.23
CA GLY A 366 -8.47 -10.47 -10.83
C GLY A 366 -8.20 -9.00 -11.21
N LYS A 367 -8.63 -8.57 -12.40
CA LYS A 367 -8.55 -7.17 -12.82
C LYS A 367 -9.42 -6.27 -11.95
N SER A 368 -10.65 -6.67 -11.67
CA SER A 368 -11.60 -5.91 -10.85
C SER A 368 -11.06 -5.70 -9.43
N LEU A 369 -10.49 -6.76 -8.84
CA LEU A 369 -9.90 -6.70 -7.52
C LEU A 369 -8.63 -5.84 -7.48
N ALA A 370 -7.79 -5.92 -8.52
CA ALA A 370 -6.56 -5.14 -8.60
C ALA A 370 -6.85 -3.64 -8.72
N LEU A 371 -7.89 -3.27 -9.49
CA LEU A 371 -8.38 -1.90 -9.58
C LEU A 371 -8.88 -1.40 -8.22
N ALA A 372 -9.70 -2.20 -7.54
CA ALA A 372 -10.30 -1.82 -6.27
C ALA A 372 -9.26 -1.63 -5.16
N GLU A 373 -8.26 -2.52 -5.07
CA GLU A 373 -7.20 -2.40 -4.08
C GLU A 373 -6.23 -1.25 -4.34
N SER A 374 -5.96 -0.95 -5.61
CA SER A 374 -5.09 0.18 -5.99
C SER A 374 -5.74 1.53 -5.73
N GLY A 375 -7.06 1.53 -5.48
CA GLY A 375 -7.85 2.72 -5.20
C GLY A 375 -8.13 3.56 -6.44
N PRO A 376 -8.75 4.73 -6.26
CA PRO A 376 -8.90 5.67 -7.35
C PRO A 376 -7.48 6.08 -7.80
N LEU A 377 -7.13 5.69 -9.01
CA LEU A 377 -6.02 6.32 -9.69
C LEU A 377 -6.50 7.73 -9.98
N ASP A 378 -5.76 8.73 -9.51
CA ASP A 378 -6.02 10.10 -9.89
C ASP A 378 -6.11 10.11 -11.40
N GLU A 379 -7.30 10.46 -11.93
CA GLU A 379 -7.47 10.74 -13.36
C GLU A 379 -6.32 11.66 -13.67
N ALA A 380 -5.38 11.18 -14.49
CA ALA A 380 -4.11 11.86 -14.70
C ALA A 380 -4.41 13.34 -14.80
N TYR A 381 -3.92 14.14 -13.86
CA TYR A 381 -4.01 15.58 -14.01
C TYR A 381 -3.10 15.88 -15.20
N VAL A 382 -3.65 15.72 -16.41
CA VAL A 382 -3.12 16.18 -17.67
C VAL A 382 -3.37 17.69 -17.69
N GLY A 383 -2.94 18.37 -16.63
CA GLY A 383 -2.72 19.80 -16.57
C GLY A 383 -1.43 20.13 -17.29
N GLY A 384 -1.39 19.76 -18.57
CA GLY A 384 -0.47 20.22 -19.59
C GLY A 384 -1.27 20.67 -20.80
N GLY A 385 -2.33 21.43 -20.53
CA GLY A 385 -3.18 22.08 -21.52
C GLY A 385 -3.28 23.57 -21.20
N SER A 386 -2.17 24.31 -21.35
CA SER A 386 -2.15 25.72 -21.78
C SER A 386 -0.74 26.12 -22.19
#